data_AF-A0A2D6FIE0-F1
#
_entry.id   AF-A0A2D6FIE0-F1
#
_cell.length_a   1.000
_cell.length_b   1.000
_cell.length_c   1.000
_cell.angle_alpha   90.00
_cell.angle_beta   90.00
_cell.angle_gamma   90.00
#
_symmetry.space_group_name_H-M   'P 1'
#
loop_
_entity.id
_entity.type
_entity.pdbx_description
1 polymer ?
#
loop_
_entity_poly.entity_id
_entity_poly.type
_entity_poly.pdbx_seq_one_letter_code
_entity_poly.pdbx_strand_id
1 'polypeptide(L)'
;MHINGAPQFAIAAELGITQGRVSHYIKEAAKAHPINKLSMEERMAISEERWNLSEREMREAISQQRHQGRTVTETITEPNGRVTTKTIHQPGVDPALLRALSTHHDRRARQLNNQLSPDAGVQAVQVNVVRDFLQQGDKQGKLSPEQWNQQAIDV
;
A
#
# COMPACT_ATOMS: atom_id res chain seq x y z
N MET A 1 -16.87 -14.46 7.81
CA MET A 1 -16.52 -13.15 8.40
C MET A 1 -15.70 -13.45 9.65
N HIS A 2 -14.48 -12.92 9.76
CA HIS A 2 -13.52 -13.22 10.83
C HIS A 2 -13.16 -11.92 11.55
N ILE A 3 -13.00 -11.96 12.88
CA ILE A 3 -12.41 -10.86 13.64
C ILE A 3 -11.03 -11.33 14.08
N ASN A 4 -9.97 -10.61 13.71
CA ASN A 4 -8.59 -10.93 14.10
C ASN A 4 -8.20 -12.41 13.82
N GLY A 5 -8.67 -12.96 12.71
CA GLY A 5 -8.42 -14.36 12.34
C GLY A 5 -9.33 -15.40 12.99
N ALA A 6 -10.11 -15.04 14.02
CA ALA A 6 -11.08 -15.94 14.64
C ALA A 6 -12.43 -15.91 13.91
N PRO A 7 -13.01 -17.08 13.57
CA PRO A 7 -14.33 -17.13 12.98
C PRO A 7 -15.42 -16.80 14.01
N GLN A 8 -16.49 -16.15 13.58
CA GLN A 8 -17.56 -15.71 14.48
C GLN A 8 -18.21 -16.83 15.29
N PHE A 9 -18.22 -18.08 14.79
CA PHE A 9 -18.73 -19.22 15.55
C PHE A 9 -17.81 -19.60 16.72
N ALA A 10 -16.49 -19.40 16.59
CA ALA A 10 -15.54 -19.66 17.67
C ALA A 10 -15.69 -18.59 18.76
N ILE A 11 -15.82 -17.33 18.35
CA ILE A 11 -16.10 -16.20 19.26
C ILE A 11 -17.45 -16.41 19.97
N ALA A 12 -18.46 -16.88 19.25
CA ALA A 12 -19.78 -17.20 19.80
C ALA A 12 -19.70 -18.30 20.87
N ALA A 13 -18.92 -19.36 20.59
CA ALA A 13 -18.71 -20.48 21.53
C ALA A 13 -17.99 -20.02 22.81
N GLU A 14 -16.97 -19.17 22.69
CA GLU A 14 -16.23 -18.63 23.83
C GLU A 14 -17.08 -17.70 24.70
N LEU A 15 -17.95 -16.90 24.08
CA LEU A 15 -18.83 -15.95 24.76
C LEU A 15 -20.16 -16.56 25.22
N GLY A 16 -20.43 -17.84 24.91
CA GLY A 16 -21.70 -18.51 25.24
C GLY A 16 -22.92 -17.89 24.56
N ILE A 17 -22.76 -17.25 23.40
CA ILE A 17 -23.83 -16.59 22.64
C ILE A 17 -23.97 -17.19 21.24
N THR A 18 -25.03 -16.82 20.51
CA THR A 18 -25.20 -17.26 19.12
C THR A 18 -24.32 -16.46 18.17
N GLN A 19 -23.92 -17.07 17.05
CA GLN A 19 -23.18 -16.38 15.98
C GLN A 19 -23.95 -15.16 15.43
N GLY A 20 -25.28 -15.23 15.38
CA GLY A 20 -26.13 -14.08 15.02
C GLY A 20 -26.00 -12.91 15.99
N ARG A 21 -25.87 -13.18 17.29
CA ARG A 21 -25.62 -12.16 18.34
C ARG A 21 -24.24 -11.53 18.18
N VAL A 22 -23.21 -12.32 17.86
CA VAL A 22 -21.87 -11.81 17.52
C VAL A 22 -21.93 -10.88 16.32
N SER A 23 -22.65 -11.26 15.26
CA SER A 23 -22.85 -10.41 14.08
C SER A 23 -23.57 -9.10 14.43
N HIS A 24 -24.59 -9.15 15.29
CA HIS A 24 -25.28 -7.96 15.78
C HIS A 24 -24.34 -7.01 16.54
N TYR A 25 -23.55 -7.53 17.48
CA TYR A 25 -22.60 -6.72 18.24
C TYR A 25 -21.53 -6.09 17.35
N ILE A 26 -21.02 -6.82 16.35
CA ILE A 26 -20.09 -6.25 15.37
C ILE A 26 -20.76 -5.09 14.62
N LYS A 27 -22.02 -5.24 14.20
CA LYS A 27 -22.75 -4.18 13.50
C LYS A 27 -22.97 -2.96 14.39
N GLU A 28 -23.33 -3.15 15.66
CA GLU A 28 -23.52 -2.04 16.60
C GLU A 28 -22.21 -1.34 16.93
N ALA A 29 -21.13 -2.10 17.20
CA ALA A 29 -19.80 -1.56 17.44
C ALA A 29 -19.27 -0.82 16.20
N ALA A 30 -19.47 -1.38 15.01
CA ALA A 30 -19.09 -0.75 13.75
C ALA A 30 -19.86 0.56 13.52
N LYS A 31 -21.17 0.60 13.84
CA LYS A 31 -21.98 1.84 13.77
C LYS A 31 -21.51 2.89 14.78
N ALA A 32 -21.20 2.46 16.01
CA ALA A 32 -20.73 3.33 17.08
C ALA A 32 -19.26 3.75 16.92
N HIS A 33 -18.55 3.23 15.92
CA HIS A 33 -17.14 3.51 15.72
C HIS A 33 -16.89 5.03 15.55
N PRO A 34 -15.91 5.63 16.27
CA PRO A 34 -15.67 7.06 16.24
C PRO A 34 -15.47 7.63 14.83
N ILE A 35 -14.90 6.84 13.91
CA ILE A 35 -14.67 7.22 12.51
C ILE A 35 -15.96 7.57 11.74
N ASN A 36 -17.11 7.06 12.18
CA ASN A 36 -18.39 7.35 11.54
C ASN A 36 -18.92 8.74 11.93
N LYS A 37 -18.46 9.27 13.06
CA LYS A 37 -18.79 10.62 13.54
C LYS A 37 -17.94 11.70 12.87
N LEU A 38 -16.84 11.30 12.24
CA LEU A 38 -15.93 12.20 11.54
C LEU A 38 -16.49 12.60 10.18
N SER A 39 -16.24 13.84 9.80
CA SER A 39 -16.50 14.35 8.46
C SER A 39 -15.65 13.60 7.43
N MET A 40 -16.00 13.74 6.15
CA MET A 40 -15.19 13.19 5.07
C MET A 40 -13.77 13.76 5.08
N GLU A 41 -13.61 15.05 5.33
CA GLU A 41 -12.32 15.73 5.42
C GLU A 41 -11.48 15.22 6.60
N GLU A 42 -12.10 15.04 7.77
CA GLU A 42 -11.41 14.50 8.95
C GLU A 42 -10.95 13.06 8.73
N ARG A 43 -11.77 12.24 8.07
CA ARG A 43 -11.39 10.88 7.68
C ARG A 43 -10.24 10.89 6.67
N MET A 44 -10.26 11.81 5.71
CA MET A 44 -9.18 12.00 4.76
C MET A 44 -7.89 12.38 5.48
N ALA A 45 -7.93 13.39 6.35
CA ALA A 45 -6.76 13.87 7.10
C ALA A 45 -6.10 12.76 7.93
N ILE A 46 -6.89 11.97 8.68
CA ILE A 46 -6.35 10.85 9.47
C ILE A 46 -5.73 9.77 8.56
N SER A 47 -6.37 9.49 7.42
CA SER A 47 -5.83 8.51 6.48
C SER A 47 -4.55 9.00 5.81
N GLU A 48 -4.51 10.29 5.46
CA GLU A 48 -3.41 10.94 4.77
C GLU A 48 -2.15 10.97 5.62
N GLU A 49 -2.27 11.23 6.92
CA GLU A 49 -1.15 11.15 7.86
C GLU A 49 -0.52 9.74 7.87
N ARG A 50 -1.35 8.70 7.87
CA ARG A 50 -0.87 7.30 7.80
C ARG A 50 -0.22 6.98 6.46
N TRP A 51 -0.79 7.45 5.36
CA TRP A 51 -0.19 7.32 4.03
C TRP A 51 1.17 8.00 3.97
N ASN A 52 1.29 9.21 4.51
CA ASN A 52 2.53 9.97 4.53
C ASN A 52 3.60 9.31 5.41
N LEU A 53 3.22 8.76 6.57
CA LEU A 53 4.14 8.04 7.45
C LEU A 53 4.71 6.80 6.75
N SER A 54 3.84 5.97 6.18
CA SER A 54 4.22 4.77 5.42
C SER A 54 5.09 5.11 4.20
N GLU A 55 4.77 6.20 3.49
CA GLU A 55 5.61 6.68 2.39
C GLU A 55 6.99 7.14 2.86
N ARG A 56 7.07 7.87 3.98
CA ARG A 56 8.34 8.30 4.57
C ARG A 56 9.20 7.10 4.94
N GLU A 57 8.64 6.10 5.61
CA GLU A 57 9.37 4.88 6.01
C GLU A 57 9.94 4.14 4.80
N MET A 58 9.15 3.97 3.73
CA MET A 58 9.63 3.34 2.49
C MET A 58 10.72 4.16 1.81
N ARG A 59 10.55 5.49 1.73
CA ARG A 59 11.56 6.39 1.14
C ARG A 59 12.86 6.41 1.94
N GLU A 60 12.78 6.40 3.26
CA GLU A 60 13.96 6.31 4.14
C GLU A 60 14.69 4.98 3.94
N ALA A 61 13.96 3.85 3.90
CA ALA A 61 14.56 2.55 3.62
C ALA A 61 15.21 2.49 2.23
N ILE A 62 14.58 3.07 1.21
CA ILE A 62 15.16 3.19 -0.14
C ILE A 62 16.43 4.05 -0.09
N SER A 63 16.39 5.19 0.60
CA SER A 63 17.54 6.07 0.74
C SER A 63 18.70 5.35 1.42
N GLN A 64 18.44 4.66 2.53
CA GLN A 64 19.46 3.85 3.22
C GLN A 64 20.07 2.80 2.29
N GLN A 65 19.24 2.05 1.54
CA GLN A 65 19.74 1.05 0.60
C GLN A 65 20.50 1.64 -0.58
N ARG A 66 20.19 2.87 -1.02
CA ARG A 66 20.98 3.56 -2.06
C ARG A 66 22.40 3.86 -1.57
N HIS A 67 22.58 4.18 -0.29
CA HIS A 67 23.89 4.50 0.28
C HIS A 67 24.67 3.25 0.72
N GLN A 68 23.98 2.25 1.29
CA GLN A 68 24.61 1.11 1.97
C GLN A 68 24.52 -0.19 1.16
N GLY A 69 23.73 -0.21 0.09
CA GLY A 69 23.31 -1.43 -0.58
C GLY A 69 22.14 -2.13 0.13
N ARG A 70 21.58 -3.13 -0.53
CA ARG A 70 20.53 -4.01 0.02
C ARG A 70 21.14 -5.27 0.64
N THR A 71 20.47 -5.76 1.67
CA THR A 71 20.80 -7.05 2.29
C THR A 71 20.03 -8.16 1.59
N VAL A 72 20.74 -9.17 1.10
CA VAL A 72 20.18 -10.37 0.48
C VAL A 72 20.54 -11.57 1.33
N THR A 73 19.54 -12.33 1.76
CA THR A 73 19.72 -13.59 2.49
C THR A 73 19.65 -14.75 1.51
N GLU A 74 20.76 -15.49 1.39
CA GLU A 74 20.84 -16.70 0.60
C GLU A 74 20.81 -17.90 1.54
N THR A 75 19.84 -18.79 1.34
CA THR A 75 19.72 -20.01 2.13
C THR A 75 20.29 -21.17 1.33
N ILE A 76 21.44 -21.67 1.78
CA ILE A 76 22.13 -22.81 1.14
C ILE A 76 21.78 -24.05 1.97
N THR A 77 21.16 -25.04 1.32
CA THR A 77 20.97 -26.36 1.93
C THR A 77 22.11 -27.24 1.48
N GLU A 78 22.97 -27.62 2.41
CA GLU A 78 24.09 -28.51 2.15
C GLU A 78 23.60 -29.95 1.90
N PRO A 79 24.36 -30.79 1.17
CA PRO A 79 23.96 -32.17 0.85
C PRO A 79 23.69 -33.07 2.07
N ASN A 80 24.19 -32.67 3.25
CA ASN A 80 23.99 -33.31 4.54
C ASN A 80 22.65 -32.91 5.22
N GLY A 81 21.82 -32.09 4.57
CA GLY A 81 20.56 -31.57 5.12
C GLY A 81 20.71 -30.36 6.05
N ARG A 82 21.93 -29.85 6.24
CA ARG A 82 22.19 -28.65 7.05
C ARG A 82 21.81 -27.40 6.26
N VAL A 83 21.02 -26.53 6.88
CA VAL A 83 20.63 -25.24 6.30
C VAL A 83 21.56 -24.17 6.84
N THR A 84 22.25 -23.48 5.93
CA THR A 84 23.18 -22.41 6.26
C THR A 84 22.70 -21.13 5.58
N THR A 85 22.35 -20.11 6.38
CA THR A 85 21.92 -18.81 5.85
C THR A 85 23.13 -17.88 5.76
N LYS A 86 23.39 -17.35 4.56
CA LYS A 86 24.40 -16.32 4.32
C LYS A 86 23.73 -14.99 4.06
N THR A 87 24.23 -13.95 4.70
CA THR A 87 23.78 -12.57 4.48
C THR A 87 24.81 -11.87 3.60
N ILE A 88 24.37 -11.36 2.45
CA ILE A 88 25.22 -10.71 1.45
C ILE A 88 24.72 -9.28 1.28
N HIS A 89 25.64 -8.31 1.24
CA HIS A 89 25.31 -6.93 0.85
C HIS A 89 25.53 -6.76 -0.64
N GLN A 90 24.48 -6.37 -1.36
CA GLN A 90 24.52 -6.09 -2.80
C GLN A 90 24.24 -4.61 -3.05
N PRO A 91 24.92 -3.97 -4.02
CA PRO A 91 24.63 -2.60 -4.38
C PRO A 91 23.22 -2.47 -4.97
N GLY A 92 22.58 -1.33 -4.73
CA GLY A 92 21.24 -1.01 -5.23
C GLY A 92 20.12 -1.23 -4.22
N VAL A 93 18.89 -0.96 -4.67
CA VAL A 93 17.68 -0.98 -3.86
C VAL A 93 16.91 -2.27 -4.11
N ASP A 94 16.28 -2.81 -3.07
CA ASP A 94 15.41 -3.97 -3.19
C ASP A 94 14.23 -3.69 -4.15
N PRO A 95 14.11 -4.44 -5.26
CA PRO A 95 12.98 -4.31 -6.17
C PRO A 95 11.61 -4.56 -5.53
N ALA A 96 11.54 -5.32 -4.42
CA ALA A 96 10.30 -5.48 -3.67
C ALA A 96 9.88 -4.17 -3.00
N LEU A 97 10.84 -3.42 -2.44
CA LEU A 97 10.60 -2.13 -1.79
C LEU A 97 10.16 -1.05 -2.80
N LEU A 98 10.77 -1.02 -3.99
CA LEU A 98 10.35 -0.12 -5.07
C LEU A 98 8.93 -0.43 -5.57
N ARG A 99 8.59 -1.72 -5.72
CA ARG A 99 7.22 -2.15 -6.06
C ARG A 99 6.23 -1.79 -4.96
N ALA A 100 6.61 -1.97 -3.70
CA ALA A 100 5.76 -1.60 -2.56
C ALA A 100 5.43 -0.10 -2.61
N LEU A 101 6.41 0.77 -2.83
CA LEU A 101 6.19 2.22 -2.97
C LEU A 101 5.26 2.56 -4.14
N SER A 102 5.44 1.93 -5.30
CA SER A 102 4.55 2.12 -6.45
C SER A 102 3.10 1.68 -6.14
N THR A 103 2.91 0.51 -5.53
CA THR A 103 1.57 0.04 -5.15
C THR A 103 0.93 0.92 -4.07
N HIS A 104 1.73 1.53 -3.21
CA HIS A 104 1.27 2.47 -2.20
C HIS A 104 0.69 3.74 -2.85
N HIS A 105 1.38 4.31 -3.85
CA HIS A 105 0.86 5.45 -4.61
C HIS A 105 -0.43 5.13 -5.35
N ASP A 106 -0.51 3.98 -6.01
CA ASP A 106 -1.73 3.54 -6.71
C ASP A 106 -2.91 3.37 -5.74
N ARG A 107 -2.69 2.74 -4.57
CA ARG A 107 -3.74 2.58 -3.56
C ARG A 107 -4.21 3.92 -2.99
N ARG A 108 -3.30 4.85 -2.71
CA ARG A 108 -3.64 6.21 -2.26
C ARG A 108 -4.49 6.93 -3.29
N ALA A 109 -4.09 6.90 -4.57
CA ALA A 109 -4.84 7.51 -5.66
C ALA A 109 -6.26 6.93 -5.81
N ARG A 110 -6.40 5.60 -5.72
CA ARG A 110 -7.72 4.94 -5.74
C ARG A 110 -8.56 5.28 -4.52
N GLN A 111 -7.97 5.39 -3.34
CA GLN A 111 -8.70 5.79 -2.15
C GLN A 111 -9.27 7.21 -2.28
N LEU A 112 -8.45 8.15 -2.76
CA LEU A 112 -8.90 9.52 -3.04
C LEU A 112 -10.03 9.53 -4.08
N ASN A 113 -9.89 8.78 -5.18
CA ASN A 113 -10.89 8.68 -6.23
C ASN A 113 -12.21 8.02 -5.77
N ASN A 114 -12.15 6.98 -4.94
CA ASN A 114 -13.34 6.30 -4.42
C ASN A 114 -14.06 7.11 -3.33
N GLN A 115 -13.37 8.04 -2.68
CA GLN A 115 -13.96 8.96 -1.72
C GLN A 115 -14.68 10.12 -2.42
N LEU A 116 -14.30 10.47 -3.65
CA LEU A 116 -15.07 11.35 -4.54
C LEU A 116 -16.31 10.58 -5.06
N SER A 117 -17.43 10.70 -4.35
CA SER A 117 -18.69 10.00 -4.66
C SER A 117 -19.19 10.25 -6.10
N PRO A 118 -20.00 9.34 -6.70
CA PRO A 118 -20.39 9.35 -8.12
C PRO A 118 -21.33 10.49 -8.55
N ASP A 119 -21.85 11.29 -7.62
CA ASP A 119 -22.80 12.37 -7.88
C ASP A 119 -22.15 13.69 -8.33
N ALA A 120 -20.82 13.79 -8.27
CA ALA A 120 -20.11 14.94 -8.80
C ALA A 120 -19.86 14.76 -10.31
N GLY A 121 -20.92 15.01 -11.10
CA GLY A 121 -20.87 15.33 -12.53
C GLY A 121 -19.69 14.75 -13.31
N VAL A 122 -19.90 13.56 -13.86
CA VAL A 122 -19.16 13.04 -15.02
C VAL A 122 -19.13 14.11 -16.11
N GLN A 123 -18.10 14.98 -16.15
CA GLN A 123 -17.70 15.71 -17.37
C GLN A 123 -16.44 16.60 -17.32
N ALA A 124 -15.88 17.03 -16.17
CA ALA A 124 -14.95 18.18 -16.24
C ALA A 124 -13.48 17.98 -15.86
N VAL A 125 -13.07 16.94 -15.10
CA VAL A 125 -11.69 16.93 -14.52
C VAL A 125 -10.75 15.86 -15.13
N GLN A 126 -11.27 14.94 -15.95
CA GLN A 126 -10.45 13.87 -16.55
C GLN A 126 -9.78 14.20 -17.89
N VAL A 127 -9.91 15.42 -18.44
CA VAL A 127 -9.38 15.69 -19.79
C VAL A 127 -7.95 16.25 -19.81
N ASN A 128 -7.39 16.71 -18.68
CA ASN A 128 -6.00 17.22 -18.69
C ASN A 128 -4.98 16.20 -18.17
N VAL A 129 -5.24 15.51 -17.06
CA VAL A 129 -4.27 14.54 -16.50
C VAL A 129 -4.24 13.23 -17.31
N VAL A 130 -5.39 12.78 -17.82
CA VAL A 130 -5.45 11.58 -18.69
C VAL A 130 -4.94 11.91 -20.09
N ARG A 131 -5.08 13.15 -20.57
CA ARG A 131 -4.49 13.59 -21.84
C ARG A 131 -2.98 13.73 -21.73
N ASP A 132 -2.42 14.21 -20.62
CA ASP A 132 -0.97 14.22 -20.41
C ASP A 132 -0.40 12.79 -20.28
N PHE A 133 -1.11 11.89 -19.61
CA PHE A 133 -0.69 10.48 -19.50
C PHE A 133 -0.82 9.70 -20.82
N LEU A 134 -1.87 9.96 -21.63
CA LEU A 134 -2.05 9.32 -22.94
C LEU A 134 -1.19 9.98 -24.03
N GLN A 135 -0.90 11.29 -23.96
CA GLN A 135 0.00 11.96 -24.90
C GLN A 135 1.47 11.58 -24.69
N GLN A 136 1.84 11.13 -23.49
CA GLN A 136 3.13 10.47 -23.25
C GLN A 136 3.23 9.10 -23.96
N GLY A 137 2.11 8.48 -24.35
CA GLY A 137 2.09 7.21 -25.08
C GLY A 137 2.29 7.32 -26.58
N ASP A 138 1.94 8.46 -27.19
CA ASP A 138 1.81 8.57 -28.66
C ASP A 138 2.98 9.29 -29.37
N LYS A 139 3.95 9.89 -28.66
CA LYS A 139 5.00 10.69 -29.32
C LYS A 139 6.46 10.30 -29.14
N GLN A 140 6.83 9.34 -28.31
CA GLN A 140 8.24 8.93 -28.28
C GLN A 140 8.39 7.52 -27.72
N GLY A 141 9.11 6.69 -28.46
CA GLY A 141 9.32 5.27 -28.16
C GLY A 141 9.77 5.03 -26.72
N LYS A 142 9.31 3.89 -26.18
CA LYS A 142 9.60 3.40 -24.82
C LYS A 142 11.03 3.74 -24.39
N LEU A 143 11.14 4.63 -23.40
CA LEU A 143 12.42 5.02 -22.82
C LEU A 143 13.11 3.79 -22.20
N SER A 144 14.42 3.67 -22.40
CA SER A 144 15.20 2.58 -21.80
C SER A 144 15.28 2.77 -20.27
N PRO A 145 15.54 1.70 -19.51
CA PRO A 145 15.74 1.79 -18.06
C PRO A 145 16.85 2.77 -17.64
N GLU A 146 17.82 3.04 -18.50
CA GLU A 146 18.90 4.02 -18.23
C GLU A 146 18.40 5.47 -18.32
N GLN A 147 17.47 5.75 -19.23
CA GLN A 147 16.87 7.08 -19.40
C GLN A 147 15.94 7.44 -18.22
N TRP A 148 15.29 6.43 -17.62
CA TRP A 148 14.52 6.60 -16.39
C TRP A 148 15.37 7.08 -15.20
N ASN A 149 16.62 6.64 -15.13
CA ASN A 149 17.51 7.02 -14.03
C ASN A 149 18.05 8.45 -14.16
N GLN A 150 18.08 9.03 -15.37
CA GLN A 150 18.56 10.40 -15.58
C GLN A 150 17.52 11.47 -15.21
N GLN A 151 16.22 11.21 -15.42
CA GLN A 151 15.16 12.17 -15.05
C GLN A 151 14.95 12.29 -13.53
N ALA A 152 15.41 11.33 -12.75
CA ALA A 152 15.29 11.36 -11.29
C ALA A 152 16.33 12.27 -10.60
N ILE A 153 17.24 12.92 -11.36
CA ILE A 153 18.36 13.71 -10.82
C ILE A 153 18.03 15.22 -10.73
N ASP A 154 17.02 15.72 -11.45
CA ASP A 154 16.69 17.17 -11.52
C ASP A 154 15.42 17.58 -10.76
N VAL A 155 15.15 17.01 -9.57
CA VAL A 155 14.11 17.51 -8.64
C VAL A 155 14.61 17.61 -7.21
#